data_AF-A0A9P0KE84-F1
#
_entry.id   AF-A0A9P0KE84-F1
#
_cell.length_a   1.000
_cell.length_b   1.000
_cell.length_c   1.000
_cell.angle_alpha   90.00
_cell.angle_beta   90.00
_cell.angle_gamma   90.00
#
_symmetry.space_group_name_H-M   'P 1'
#
loop_
_entity.id
_entity.type
_entity.pdbx_description
1 polymer ?
#
loop_
_entity_poly.entity_id
_entity_poly.type
_entity_poly.pdbx_seq_one_letter_code
_entity_poly.pdbx_strand_id
1 'polypeptide(L)'
;MHGAKGFKSGQPDKYEKTSASVGRERKTYGNKRSAPPKKSGRKPTWMTKSMAEDYSREDILRATVIEFLSYFVFVICVCCFVMGSQSSYNYYLTKSVSTQFVEKEFDTESGFSIRFTGINSAADLWMYLEKHFVPSLFWEYTYDKESMKDENAMNIMYDNRVLGVPRIRQVKVRNDTCVVHTYFRDRFKGCYGRYNSLNADKDDFGPGGATAWIYSSEEETKSMSHTGQVATYTGDGFYTDLFRDRNRTIELIQYLKENEWIRRGTRAVIIDMTVYNTNTDLYAGML
;
A
#
# COMPACT_ATOMS: atom_id res chain seq x y z
N MET A 1 0.02 31.30 39.53
CA MET A 1 -0.72 31.94 40.65
C MET A 1 -1.87 31.03 41.04
N HIS A 2 -1.87 30.62 42.32
CA HIS A 2 -2.93 29.96 43.13
C HIS A 2 -3.53 28.62 42.64
N GLY A 3 -3.65 27.56 43.45
CA GLY A 3 -3.32 27.36 44.86
C GLY A 3 -3.69 25.93 45.28
N ALA A 4 -2.79 25.27 46.00
CA ALA A 4 -2.95 23.94 46.58
C ALA A 4 -3.61 24.00 47.97
N LYS A 5 -4.37 22.96 48.35
CA LYS A 5 -4.66 22.64 49.75
C LYS A 5 -4.62 21.13 49.96
N GLY A 6 -3.62 20.66 50.72
CA GLY A 6 -3.63 19.36 51.38
C GLY A 6 -4.21 19.47 52.80
N PHE A 7 -4.56 18.34 53.39
CA PHE A 7 -4.76 18.24 54.83
C PHE A 7 -4.36 16.85 55.34
N LYS A 8 -3.84 16.85 56.58
CA LYS A 8 -2.90 15.91 57.18
C LYS A 8 -3.57 14.81 58.01
N SER A 9 -2.77 13.77 58.22
CA SER A 9 -2.80 12.70 59.22
C SER A 9 -3.20 13.13 60.65
N GLY A 10 -3.89 12.23 61.35
CA GLY A 10 -4.04 12.25 62.82
C GLY A 10 -4.36 10.88 63.39
N GLN A 11 -3.45 10.37 64.22
CA GLN A 11 -3.59 9.31 65.23
C GLN A 11 -2.88 9.86 66.49
N PRO A 12 -2.98 9.27 67.69
CA PRO A 12 -3.94 8.33 68.29
C PRO A 12 -4.59 8.94 69.56
N ASP A 13 -5.55 8.25 70.21
CA ASP A 13 -5.58 8.29 71.68
C ASP A 13 -6.36 7.13 72.35
N LYS A 14 -5.65 6.53 73.31
CA LYS A 14 -6.04 5.98 74.62
C LYS A 14 -6.96 4.76 74.77
N TYR A 15 -6.29 3.73 75.27
CA TYR A 15 -6.78 2.61 76.07
C TYR A 15 -7.42 3.06 77.39
N GLU A 16 -8.51 2.39 77.79
CA GLU A 16 -8.81 2.14 79.21
C GLU A 16 -9.39 0.73 79.41
N LYS A 17 -8.99 0.12 80.53
CA LYS A 17 -9.06 -1.30 80.86
C LYS A 17 -10.42 -1.69 81.46
N THR A 18 -10.88 -2.91 81.19
CA THR A 18 -11.61 -3.67 82.23
C THR A 18 -11.26 -5.14 82.12
N SER A 19 -10.73 -5.66 83.22
CA SER A 19 -10.28 -7.03 83.44
C SER A 19 -11.44 -7.95 83.80
N ALA A 20 -11.45 -9.17 83.26
CA ALA A 20 -11.99 -10.33 83.95
C ALA A 20 -11.28 -11.62 83.48
N SER A 21 -11.10 -12.52 84.43
CA SER A 21 -10.17 -13.64 84.52
C SER A 21 -10.45 -14.86 83.63
N VAL A 22 -9.36 -15.38 83.05
CA VAL A 22 -8.86 -16.77 83.04
C VAL A 22 -9.87 -17.92 82.93
N GLY A 23 -9.75 -18.67 81.82
CA GLY A 23 -10.08 -20.09 81.70
C GLY A 23 -9.31 -20.67 80.50
N ARG A 24 -8.28 -21.48 80.79
CA ARG A 24 -7.25 -21.95 79.84
C ARG A 24 -7.65 -23.31 79.26
N GLU A 25 -7.87 -23.41 77.96
CA GLU A 25 -7.84 -24.69 77.24
C GLU A 25 -6.83 -24.65 76.09
N ARG A 26 -5.87 -25.58 76.14
CA ARG A 26 -4.86 -25.82 75.09
C ARG A 26 -5.53 -26.50 73.90
N LYS A 27 -5.36 -25.94 72.69
CA LYS A 27 -5.44 -26.71 71.44
C LYS A 27 -4.17 -26.51 70.62
N THR A 28 -3.54 -27.63 70.31
CA THR A 28 -2.33 -27.82 69.51
C THR A 28 -2.54 -27.37 68.07
N TYR A 29 -1.61 -26.58 67.54
CA TYR A 29 -1.57 -26.16 66.13
C TYR A 29 -1.06 -27.32 65.26
N GLY A 30 -1.98 -27.94 64.51
CA GLY A 30 -1.65 -28.81 63.37
C GLY A 30 -1.53 -27.99 62.10
N ASN A 31 -0.35 -28.03 61.48
CA ASN A 31 -0.01 -27.41 60.20
C ASN A 31 -0.94 -27.93 59.07
N LYS A 32 -1.91 -27.11 58.64
CA LYS A 32 -2.74 -27.40 57.45
C LYS A 32 -2.35 -26.45 56.33
N ARG A 33 -1.71 -26.99 55.29
CA ARG A 33 -1.67 -26.35 53.97
C ARG A 33 -3.12 -26.12 53.54
N SER A 34 -3.55 -24.86 53.54
CA SER A 34 -4.87 -24.46 53.10
C SER A 34 -5.00 -24.73 51.60
N ALA A 35 -5.80 -25.74 51.24
CA ALA A 35 -6.30 -25.91 49.89
C ALA A 35 -7.13 -24.67 49.49
N PRO A 36 -7.10 -24.24 48.22
CA PRO A 36 -7.87 -23.08 47.77
C PRO A 36 -9.38 -23.32 47.97
N PRO A 37 -10.16 -22.26 48.22
CA PRO A 37 -11.57 -22.38 48.55
C PRO A 37 -12.35 -22.88 47.33
N LYS A 38 -13.00 -24.04 47.45
CA LYS A 38 -13.96 -24.53 46.45
C LYS A 38 -15.17 -23.59 46.43
N LYS A 39 -15.27 -22.71 45.42
CA LYS A 39 -16.48 -21.93 45.16
C LYS A 39 -17.61 -22.88 44.78
N SER A 40 -18.60 -23.05 45.65
CA SER A 40 -19.81 -23.84 45.40
C SER A 40 -20.80 -23.04 44.55
N GLY A 41 -20.49 -22.85 43.28
CA GLY A 41 -21.41 -22.36 42.25
C GLY A 41 -21.62 -23.43 41.18
N ARG A 42 -22.75 -23.39 40.46
CA ARG A 42 -22.98 -24.27 39.30
C ARG A 42 -21.80 -24.10 38.33
N LYS A 43 -21.16 -25.21 37.95
CA LYS A 43 -20.04 -25.19 36.99
C LYS A 43 -20.54 -24.55 35.68
N PRO A 44 -19.87 -23.51 35.16
CA PRO A 44 -20.22 -22.96 33.86
C PRO A 44 -19.99 -24.02 32.77
N THR A 45 -20.87 -24.05 31.77
CA THR A 45 -20.84 -25.05 30.68
C THR A 45 -19.63 -24.88 29.76
N TRP A 46 -19.06 -23.67 29.72
CA TRP A 46 -17.86 -23.31 28.98
C TRP A 46 -16.84 -22.69 29.94
N MET A 47 -15.61 -23.20 29.91
CA MET A 47 -14.53 -22.82 30.83
C MET A 47 -13.23 -22.76 30.04
N THR A 48 -12.49 -21.65 30.14
CA THR A 48 -11.14 -21.52 29.56
C THR A 48 -10.12 -22.19 30.48
N LYS A 49 -8.94 -22.52 29.96
CA LYS A 49 -7.85 -23.10 30.78
C LYS A 49 -7.55 -22.26 32.04
N SER A 50 -7.54 -20.94 31.92
CA SER A 50 -7.32 -20.01 33.05
C SER A 50 -8.40 -20.05 34.12
N MET A 51 -9.64 -20.42 33.75
CA MET A 51 -10.74 -20.62 34.70
C MET A 51 -10.74 -22.02 35.31
N ALA A 52 -10.11 -23.00 34.65
CA ALA A 52 -10.04 -24.39 35.11
C ALA A 52 -8.93 -24.65 36.14
N GLU A 53 -7.94 -23.76 36.29
CA GLU A 53 -6.84 -23.88 37.27
C GLU A 53 -7.34 -23.94 38.73
N ASP A 54 -8.49 -23.34 39.02
CA ASP A 54 -9.15 -23.37 40.34
C ASP A 54 -9.91 -24.70 40.61
N TYR A 55 -10.00 -25.60 39.63
CA TYR A 55 -10.77 -26.85 39.67
C TYR A 55 -9.90 -28.12 39.62
N SER A 56 -10.50 -29.30 39.37
CA SER A 56 -9.78 -30.58 39.37
C SER A 56 -8.89 -30.75 38.13
N ARG A 57 -7.90 -31.65 38.21
CA ARG A 57 -6.99 -31.96 37.08
C ARG A 57 -7.76 -32.43 35.83
N GLU A 58 -8.88 -33.11 36.01
CA GLU A 58 -9.76 -33.56 34.92
C GLU A 58 -10.46 -32.40 34.20
N ASP A 59 -10.92 -31.39 34.95
CA ASP A 59 -11.56 -30.19 34.40
C ASP A 59 -10.54 -29.36 33.58
N ILE A 60 -9.28 -29.27 34.05
CA ILE A 60 -8.17 -28.61 33.32
C ILE A 60 -7.87 -29.33 32.00
N LEU A 61 -7.77 -30.67 32.01
CA LEU A 61 -7.51 -31.46 30.81
C LEU A 61 -8.65 -31.31 29.79
N ARG A 62 -9.92 -31.35 30.24
CA ARG A 62 -11.08 -31.17 29.38
C ARG A 62 -11.15 -29.77 28.76
N ALA A 63 -10.93 -28.73 29.57
CA ALA A 63 -10.90 -27.34 29.07
C ALA A 63 -9.77 -27.14 28.04
N THR A 64 -8.58 -27.68 28.31
CA THR A 64 -7.42 -27.59 27.40
C THR A 64 -7.70 -28.29 26.06
N VAL A 65 -8.35 -29.46 26.05
CA VAL A 65 -8.69 -30.18 24.81
C VAL A 65 -9.75 -29.44 24.00
N ILE A 66 -10.79 -28.90 24.65
CA ILE A 66 -11.83 -28.12 23.97
C ILE A 66 -11.25 -26.83 23.38
N GLU A 67 -10.42 -26.14 24.15
CA GLU A 67 -9.72 -24.93 23.71
C GLU A 67 -8.78 -25.24 22.53
N PHE A 68 -8.01 -26.33 22.59
CA PHE A 68 -7.20 -26.81 21.46
C PHE A 68 -8.04 -27.11 20.21
N LEU A 69 -9.16 -27.82 20.34
CA LEU A 69 -10.05 -28.12 19.22
C LEU A 69 -10.67 -26.86 18.64
N SER A 70 -11.04 -25.88 19.48
CA SER A 70 -11.57 -24.59 19.01
C SER A 70 -10.54 -23.81 18.20
N TYR A 71 -9.28 -23.78 18.64
CA TYR A 71 -8.18 -23.19 17.88
C TYR A 71 -7.86 -23.97 16.61
N PHE A 72 -7.92 -25.30 16.65
CA PHE A 72 -7.69 -26.14 15.47
C PHE A 72 -8.74 -25.91 14.38
N VAL A 73 -10.02 -25.86 14.76
CA VAL A 73 -11.11 -25.51 13.84
C VAL A 73 -10.94 -24.08 13.31
N PHE A 74 -10.59 -23.13 14.17
CA PHE A 74 -10.31 -21.76 13.75
C PHE A 74 -9.19 -21.69 12.70
N VAL A 75 -8.08 -22.40 12.93
CA VAL A 75 -6.96 -22.48 11.97
C VAL A 75 -7.42 -23.10 10.65
N ILE A 76 -8.22 -24.17 10.68
CA ILE A 76 -8.78 -24.76 9.45
C ILE A 76 -9.64 -23.74 8.70
N CYS A 77 -10.53 -23.02 9.40
CA CYS A 77 -11.37 -21.99 8.78
C CYS A 77 -10.51 -20.89 8.13
N VAL A 78 -9.47 -20.43 8.81
CA VAL A 78 -8.53 -19.42 8.26
C VAL A 78 -7.78 -19.99 7.05
N CYS A 79 -7.28 -21.23 7.12
CA CYS A 79 -6.62 -21.88 6.00
C CYS A 79 -7.55 -22.04 4.78
N CYS A 80 -8.78 -22.49 4.98
CA CYS A 80 -9.78 -22.60 3.91
C CYS A 80 -10.12 -21.23 3.31
N PHE A 81 -10.24 -20.19 4.15
CA PHE A 81 -10.48 -18.83 3.67
C PHE A 81 -9.31 -18.30 2.83
N VAL A 82 -8.06 -18.43 3.32
CA VAL A 82 -6.87 -17.97 2.60
C VAL A 82 -6.71 -18.73 1.29
N MET A 83 -6.80 -20.07 1.30
CA MET A 83 -6.68 -20.89 0.10
C MET A 83 -7.84 -20.67 -0.89
N GLY A 84 -9.06 -20.43 -0.40
CA GLY A 84 -10.22 -20.14 -1.23
C GLY A 84 -10.15 -18.77 -1.90
N SER A 85 -9.49 -17.79 -1.25
CA SER A 85 -9.29 -16.46 -1.81
C SER A 85 -8.17 -16.40 -2.87
N GLN A 86 -7.23 -17.34 -2.83
CA GLN A 86 -6.07 -17.35 -3.72
C GLN A 86 -6.29 -18.30 -4.90
N SER A 87 -6.38 -17.75 -6.10
CA SER A 87 -6.41 -18.52 -7.35
C SER A 87 -5.02 -18.64 -7.97
N SER A 88 -4.71 -19.80 -8.56
CA SER A 88 -3.47 -20.00 -9.35
C SER A 88 -3.40 -19.05 -10.55
N TYR A 89 -4.54 -18.59 -11.08
CA TYR A 89 -4.61 -17.68 -12.22
C TYR A 89 -4.06 -16.28 -11.91
N ASN A 90 -4.07 -15.84 -10.64
CA ASN A 90 -3.51 -14.55 -10.22
C ASN A 90 -2.03 -14.40 -10.63
N TYR A 91 -1.25 -15.47 -10.47
CA TYR A 91 0.16 -15.48 -10.84
C TYR A 91 0.34 -15.34 -12.36
N TYR A 92 -0.40 -16.12 -13.15
CA TYR A 92 -0.28 -16.11 -14.60
C TYR A 92 -0.72 -14.80 -15.23
N LEU A 93 -1.79 -14.19 -14.73
CA LEU A 93 -2.22 -12.86 -15.17
C LEU A 93 -1.12 -11.83 -14.94
N THR A 94 -0.61 -11.74 -13.70
CA THR A 94 0.47 -10.81 -13.33
C THR A 94 1.73 -11.05 -14.17
N LYS A 95 2.11 -12.33 -14.34
CA LYS A 95 3.28 -12.69 -15.14
C LYS A 95 3.11 -12.30 -16.60
N SER A 96 1.95 -12.56 -17.21
CA SER A 96 1.70 -12.21 -18.61
C SER A 96 1.81 -10.70 -18.85
N VAL A 97 1.20 -9.91 -17.97
CA VAL A 97 1.24 -8.44 -18.03
C VAL A 97 2.68 -7.94 -17.81
N SER A 98 3.38 -8.46 -16.81
CA SER A 98 4.79 -8.12 -16.55
C SER A 98 5.70 -8.48 -17.74
N THR A 99 5.51 -9.66 -18.33
CA THR A 99 6.30 -10.07 -19.49
C THR A 99 6.04 -9.14 -20.68
N GLN A 100 4.79 -8.73 -20.90
CA GLN A 100 4.43 -7.86 -22.01
C GLN A 100 5.05 -6.47 -21.91
N PHE A 101 5.03 -5.83 -20.73
CA PHE A 101 5.42 -4.41 -20.59
C PHE A 101 6.83 -4.20 -20.01
N VAL A 102 7.38 -5.17 -19.26
CA VAL A 102 8.66 -5.03 -18.55
C VAL A 102 9.76 -5.88 -19.16
N GLU A 103 9.45 -7.15 -19.50
CA GLU A 103 10.48 -8.11 -19.90
C GLU A 103 10.77 -8.12 -21.40
N LYS A 104 9.79 -7.75 -22.25
CA LYS A 104 9.98 -7.65 -23.69
C LYS A 104 10.96 -6.54 -24.03
N GLU A 105 11.79 -6.84 -25.03
CA GLU A 105 12.80 -5.92 -25.53
C GLU A 105 12.21 -4.98 -26.60
N PHE A 106 12.74 -3.77 -26.67
CA PHE A 106 12.38 -2.77 -27.66
C PHE A 106 13.62 -2.06 -28.18
N ASP A 107 13.55 -1.61 -29.43
CA ASP A 107 14.69 -0.99 -30.10
C ASP A 107 14.82 0.48 -29.72
N THR A 108 16.03 0.87 -29.35
CA THR A 108 16.43 2.27 -29.12
C THR A 108 16.88 2.93 -30.42
N GLU A 109 17.00 4.26 -30.43
CA GLU A 109 17.56 5.01 -31.58
C GLU A 109 18.99 4.55 -31.95
N SER A 110 19.72 3.98 -30.99
CA SER A 110 21.08 3.47 -31.18
C SER A 110 21.13 2.09 -31.86
N GLY A 111 19.97 1.47 -32.12
CA GLY A 111 19.87 0.13 -32.71
C GLY A 111 20.10 -1.02 -31.73
N PHE A 112 20.22 -0.74 -30.42
CA PHE A 112 20.28 -1.75 -29.38
C PHE A 112 18.89 -2.03 -28.82
N SER A 113 18.56 -3.30 -28.61
CA SER A 113 17.33 -3.71 -27.95
C SER A 113 17.52 -3.73 -26.43
N ILE A 114 16.73 -2.94 -25.70
CA ILE A 114 16.76 -2.88 -24.22
C ILE A 114 15.40 -3.26 -23.64
N ARG A 115 15.38 -3.56 -22.34
CA ARG A 115 14.14 -3.81 -21.58
C ARG A 115 13.74 -2.58 -20.78
N PHE A 116 12.53 -2.57 -20.20
CA PHE A 116 12.07 -1.48 -19.35
C PHE A 116 13.05 -1.17 -18.19
N THR A 117 13.62 -2.22 -17.57
CA THR A 117 14.61 -2.06 -16.49
C THR A 117 15.93 -1.45 -16.93
N GLY A 118 16.19 -1.38 -18.24
CA GLY A 118 17.39 -0.80 -18.84
C GLY A 118 17.27 0.68 -19.20
N ILE A 119 16.10 1.31 -19.01
CA ILE A 119 15.87 2.72 -19.31
C ILE A 119 16.74 3.59 -18.39
N ASN A 120 17.62 4.40 -18.98
CA ASN A 120 18.53 5.26 -18.23
C ASN A 120 18.42 6.75 -18.61
N SER A 121 17.78 7.08 -19.73
CA SER A 121 17.60 8.44 -20.21
C SER A 121 16.14 8.77 -20.51
N ALA A 122 15.82 10.07 -20.57
CA ALA A 122 14.49 10.53 -20.97
C ALA A 122 14.17 10.15 -22.42
N ALA A 123 15.19 10.12 -23.30
CA ALA A 123 15.03 9.69 -24.69
C ALA A 123 14.62 8.21 -24.77
N ASP A 124 15.23 7.33 -23.98
CA ASP A 124 14.87 5.91 -23.91
C ASP A 124 13.43 5.72 -23.41
N LEU A 125 12.99 6.54 -22.44
CA LEU A 125 11.62 6.50 -21.95
C LEU A 125 10.61 6.90 -23.04
N TRP A 126 10.92 7.93 -23.83
CA TRP A 126 10.07 8.31 -24.98
C TRP A 126 10.03 7.20 -26.04
N MET A 127 11.18 6.58 -26.33
CA MET A 127 11.23 5.42 -27.23
C MET A 127 10.41 4.24 -26.69
N TYR A 128 10.48 3.97 -25.39
CA TYR A 128 9.65 2.96 -24.75
C TYR A 128 8.15 3.26 -24.93
N LEU A 129 7.73 4.50 -24.68
CA LEU A 129 6.33 4.91 -24.85
C LEU A 129 5.85 4.74 -26.29
N GLU A 130 6.62 5.23 -27.26
CA GLU A 130 6.24 5.24 -28.69
C GLU A 130 6.33 3.85 -29.35
N LYS A 131 7.42 3.11 -29.11
CA LYS A 131 7.76 1.88 -29.83
C LYS A 131 7.30 0.61 -29.14
N HIS A 132 7.09 0.64 -27.82
CA HIS A 132 6.77 -0.56 -27.05
C HIS A 132 5.44 -0.46 -26.33
N PHE A 133 5.25 0.57 -25.50
CA PHE A 133 4.07 0.71 -24.65
C PHE A 133 2.78 0.86 -25.47
N VAL A 134 2.71 1.84 -26.38
CA VAL A 134 1.51 2.06 -27.20
C VAL A 134 1.17 0.86 -28.08
N PRO A 135 2.10 0.26 -28.84
CA PRO A 135 1.79 -0.95 -29.60
C PRO A 135 1.38 -2.15 -28.72
N SER A 136 1.88 -2.24 -27.48
CA SER A 136 1.48 -3.27 -26.53
C SER A 136 0.08 -3.06 -25.96
N LEU A 137 -0.37 -1.81 -25.85
CA LEU A 137 -1.69 -1.43 -25.38
C LEU A 137 -2.77 -1.66 -26.45
N PHE A 138 -2.46 -1.32 -27.71
CA PHE A 138 -3.36 -1.45 -28.86
C PHE A 138 -2.96 -2.64 -29.72
N TRP A 139 -3.33 -3.85 -29.30
CA TRP A 139 -3.05 -5.05 -30.06
C TRP A 139 -3.97 -5.15 -31.29
N GLU A 140 -3.41 -5.06 -32.50
CA GLU A 140 -4.17 -4.91 -33.75
C GLU A 140 -4.53 -6.23 -34.46
N TYR A 141 -4.09 -7.39 -33.95
CA TYR A 141 -4.31 -8.67 -34.62
C TYR A 141 -5.39 -9.51 -33.93
N THR A 142 -6.64 -9.36 -34.35
CA THR A 142 -7.64 -10.43 -34.23
C THR A 142 -7.62 -11.27 -35.51
N TYR A 143 -7.71 -12.60 -35.38
CA TYR A 143 -7.65 -13.54 -36.51
C TYR A 143 -8.76 -13.29 -37.56
N ASP A 144 -9.83 -12.61 -37.17
CA ASP A 144 -10.86 -12.08 -38.05
C ASP A 144 -10.74 -10.56 -38.15
N LYS A 145 -10.65 -10.05 -39.39
CA LYS A 145 -10.72 -8.61 -39.68
C LYS A 145 -12.14 -8.03 -39.54
N GLU A 146 -13.15 -8.88 -39.33
CA GLU A 146 -14.56 -8.48 -39.39
C GLU A 146 -15.34 -8.66 -38.08
N SER A 147 -14.91 -9.49 -37.12
CA SER A 147 -15.81 -9.94 -36.04
C SER A 147 -15.69 -9.26 -34.68
N MET A 148 -14.73 -8.37 -34.42
CA MET A 148 -14.64 -7.66 -33.13
C MET A 148 -14.03 -6.25 -33.27
N LYS A 149 -14.60 -5.40 -34.15
CA LYS A 149 -14.35 -3.95 -34.11
C LYS A 149 -15.15 -3.29 -32.99
N ASP A 150 -14.89 -3.66 -31.73
CA ASP A 150 -15.12 -2.65 -30.68
C ASP A 150 -13.97 -1.66 -30.83
N GLU A 151 -14.15 -0.64 -31.68
CA GLU A 151 -13.16 0.41 -31.95
C GLU A 151 -12.72 1.13 -30.66
N ASN A 152 -13.45 0.94 -29.56
CA ASN A 152 -13.17 1.52 -28.26
C ASN A 152 -12.55 0.54 -27.24
N ALA A 153 -12.35 -0.74 -27.59
CA ALA A 153 -11.76 -1.72 -26.68
C ALA A 153 -10.24 -1.79 -26.82
N MET A 154 -9.54 -1.34 -25.77
CA MET A 154 -8.12 -1.64 -25.58
C MET A 154 -7.96 -3.07 -25.07
N ASN A 155 -7.70 -4.00 -25.98
CA ASN A 155 -7.47 -5.40 -25.65
C ASN A 155 -5.96 -5.70 -25.67
N ILE A 156 -5.47 -6.28 -24.58
CA ILE A 156 -4.09 -6.74 -24.40
C ILE A 156 -4.08 -8.27 -24.48
N MET A 157 -3.31 -8.83 -25.42
CA MET A 157 -3.13 -10.29 -25.56
C MET A 157 -4.45 -11.08 -25.65
N TYR A 158 -5.38 -10.63 -26.50
CA TYR A 158 -6.70 -11.23 -26.79
C TYR A 158 -7.73 -11.18 -25.65
N ASP A 159 -7.37 -11.63 -24.45
CA ASP A 159 -8.33 -11.90 -23.36
C ASP A 159 -8.36 -10.83 -22.26
N ASN A 160 -7.37 -9.94 -22.23
CA ASN A 160 -7.31 -8.89 -21.23
C ASN A 160 -7.83 -7.59 -21.80
N ARG A 161 -8.66 -6.88 -21.04
CA ARG A 161 -9.23 -5.58 -21.40
C ARG A 161 -8.73 -4.52 -20.44
N VAL A 162 -8.31 -3.37 -20.97
CA VAL A 162 -7.97 -2.21 -20.13
C VAL A 162 -9.26 -1.53 -19.67
N LEU A 163 -9.34 -1.24 -18.37
CA LEU A 163 -10.45 -0.49 -17.79
C LEU A 163 -10.14 1.00 -17.86
N GLY A 164 -11.04 1.76 -18.49
CA GLY A 164 -10.86 3.20 -18.66
C GLY A 164 -9.84 3.52 -19.75
N VAL A 165 -8.80 4.24 -19.38
CA VAL A 165 -7.63 4.59 -20.20
C VAL A 165 -6.40 4.68 -19.28
N PRO A 166 -5.20 4.35 -19.76
CA PRO A 166 -3.99 4.56 -18.97
C PRO A 166 -3.75 6.05 -18.72
N ARG A 167 -3.17 6.36 -17.55
CA ARG A 167 -2.81 7.71 -17.14
C ARG A 167 -1.31 7.82 -16.99
N ILE A 168 -0.72 8.87 -17.55
CA ILE A 168 0.69 9.22 -17.32
C ILE A 168 0.72 10.43 -16.39
N ARG A 169 1.41 10.30 -15.26
CA ARG A 169 1.57 11.35 -14.24
C ARG A 169 3.02 11.68 -14.02
N GLN A 170 3.33 12.96 -13.84
CA GLN A 170 4.66 13.48 -13.60
C GLN A 170 4.71 14.32 -12.34
N VAL A 171 5.81 14.15 -11.61
CA VAL A 171 6.16 14.94 -10.42
C VAL A 171 7.44 15.72 -10.69
N LYS A 172 7.39 17.03 -10.42
CA LYS A 172 8.48 17.98 -10.67
C LYS A 172 8.92 18.67 -9.38
N VAL A 173 10.13 19.21 -9.38
CA VAL A 173 10.64 20.12 -8.34
C VAL A 173 10.94 21.50 -8.90
N ARG A 174 10.74 22.53 -8.08
CA ARG A 174 10.97 23.93 -8.48
C ARG A 174 12.45 24.17 -8.79
N ASN A 175 12.67 25.17 -9.65
CA ASN A 175 13.99 25.77 -9.78
C ASN A 175 14.38 26.43 -8.43
N ASP A 176 15.67 26.43 -8.10
CA ASP A 176 16.23 26.96 -6.84
C ASP A 176 15.95 26.14 -5.57
N THR A 177 15.68 24.85 -5.72
CA THR A 177 15.53 23.92 -4.59
C THR A 177 16.87 23.46 -4.00
N CYS A 178 17.98 23.91 -4.58
CA CYS A 178 19.32 23.69 -4.05
C CYS A 178 20.19 24.95 -4.12
N VAL A 179 21.17 25.01 -3.21
CA VAL A 179 22.09 26.16 -3.12
C VAL A 179 23.29 25.92 -4.02
N VAL A 180 23.40 26.71 -5.09
CA VAL A 180 24.61 26.76 -5.91
C VAL A 180 25.66 27.63 -5.23
N HIS A 181 26.85 27.06 -5.04
CA HIS A 181 27.99 27.79 -4.47
C HIS A 181 28.31 29.04 -5.29
N THR A 182 28.68 30.13 -4.62
CA THR A 182 28.83 31.48 -5.21
C THR A 182 29.70 31.49 -6.46
N TYR A 183 30.82 30.77 -6.44
CA TYR A 183 31.76 30.64 -7.56
C TYR A 183 31.13 30.10 -8.86
N PHE A 184 30.07 29.29 -8.77
CA PHE A 184 29.46 28.63 -9.93
C PHE A 184 28.14 29.27 -10.39
N ARG A 185 27.69 30.35 -9.75
CA ARG A 185 26.41 31.01 -10.06
C ARG A 185 26.34 31.59 -11.46
N ASP A 186 27.48 32.00 -12.02
CA ASP A 186 27.52 32.53 -13.38
C ASP A 186 27.27 31.42 -14.43
N ARG A 187 27.66 30.18 -14.11
CA ARG A 187 27.56 29.03 -15.01
C ARG A 187 26.25 28.25 -14.86
N PHE A 188 25.76 28.06 -13.64
CA PHE A 188 24.50 27.33 -13.39
C PHE A 188 23.38 28.29 -13.05
N LYS A 189 22.50 28.53 -14.02
CA LYS A 189 21.32 29.40 -13.88
C LYS A 189 20.12 28.75 -13.18
N GLY A 190 20.18 27.44 -12.93
CA GLY A 190 19.11 26.72 -12.25
C GLY A 190 19.63 25.51 -11.49
N CYS A 191 18.92 25.18 -10.40
CA CYS A 191 19.29 24.13 -9.47
C CYS A 191 18.05 23.33 -9.06
N TYR A 192 18.09 22.01 -9.27
CA TYR A 192 17.00 21.11 -8.90
C TYR A 192 17.50 20.11 -7.86
N GLY A 193 17.00 20.23 -6.64
CA GLY A 193 17.36 19.38 -5.50
C GLY A 193 16.66 18.02 -5.53
N ARG A 194 16.70 17.34 -4.38
CA ARG A 194 15.94 16.10 -4.15
C ARG A 194 14.45 16.41 -4.04
N TYR A 195 13.63 15.42 -4.41
CA TYR A 195 12.19 15.52 -4.21
C TYR A 195 11.83 15.52 -2.72
N ASN A 196 10.98 16.46 -2.34
CA ASN A 196 10.15 16.41 -1.14
C ASN A 196 8.87 17.22 -1.45
N SER A 197 7.82 17.03 -0.66
CA SER A 197 6.53 17.71 -0.89
C SER A 197 6.63 19.25 -0.82
N LEU A 198 7.59 19.79 -0.07
CA LEU A 198 7.82 21.23 0.06
C LEU A 198 8.48 21.85 -1.18
N ASN A 199 9.33 21.09 -1.86
CA ASN A 199 10.09 21.47 -3.04
C ASN A 199 9.35 21.14 -4.34
N ALA A 200 8.21 20.48 -4.24
CA ALA A 200 7.37 20.12 -5.38
C ALA A 200 6.98 21.37 -6.18
N ASP A 201 7.12 21.28 -7.50
CA ASP A 201 6.71 22.34 -8.41
C ASP A 201 5.21 22.29 -8.62
N LYS A 202 4.55 23.41 -8.32
CA LYS A 202 3.10 23.58 -8.44
C LYS A 202 2.73 24.66 -9.46
N ASP A 203 3.72 25.25 -10.12
CA ASP A 203 3.49 26.28 -11.12
C ASP A 203 3.24 25.64 -12.48
N ASP A 204 2.22 26.13 -13.18
CA ASP A 204 1.89 25.69 -14.53
C ASP A 204 3.06 25.93 -15.50
N PHE A 205 3.21 25.07 -16.51
CA PHE A 205 4.35 25.13 -17.42
C PHE A 205 4.01 24.72 -18.85
N GLY A 206 4.92 24.99 -19.79
CA GLY A 206 4.75 24.60 -21.18
C GLY A 206 3.64 25.38 -21.89
N PRO A 207 2.99 24.79 -22.91
CA PRO A 207 1.95 25.45 -23.70
C PRO A 207 0.67 25.80 -22.93
N GLY A 208 0.46 25.21 -21.75
CA GLY A 208 -0.76 25.42 -20.95
C GLY A 208 -2.01 24.76 -21.56
N GLY A 209 -3.16 25.03 -20.94
CA GLY A 209 -4.49 24.67 -21.48
C GLY A 209 -4.92 23.21 -21.36
N ALA A 210 -4.04 22.30 -20.92
CA ALA A 210 -4.35 20.90 -20.66
C ALA A 210 -3.84 20.46 -19.29
N THR A 211 -4.43 19.40 -18.73
CA THR A 211 -4.04 18.83 -17.41
C THR A 211 -2.58 18.36 -17.36
N ALA A 212 -1.98 18.08 -18.53
CA ALA A 212 -0.56 17.76 -18.64
C ALA A 212 0.35 18.94 -18.22
N TRP A 213 -0.15 20.17 -18.34
CA TRP A 213 0.62 21.40 -18.19
C TRP A 213 0.21 22.21 -16.95
N ILE A 214 -0.96 21.91 -16.40
CA ILE A 214 -1.56 22.59 -15.25
C ILE A 214 -1.42 21.71 -14.01
N TYR A 215 -0.97 22.29 -12.90
CA TYR A 215 -0.82 21.54 -11.66
C TYR A 215 -2.18 21.09 -11.13
N SER A 216 -2.26 19.84 -10.69
CA SER A 216 -3.44 19.28 -10.02
C SER A 216 -3.06 18.73 -8.65
N SER A 217 -3.87 19.06 -7.66
CA SER A 217 -3.74 18.56 -6.29
C SER A 217 -4.12 17.07 -6.17
N GLU A 218 -3.72 16.41 -5.08
CA GLU A 218 -4.04 15.00 -4.82
C GLU A 218 -5.55 14.73 -4.79
N GLU A 219 -6.34 15.70 -4.34
CA GLU A 219 -7.81 15.61 -4.33
C GLU A 219 -8.41 15.63 -5.75
N GLU A 220 -7.83 16.41 -6.66
CA GLU A 220 -8.27 16.53 -8.05
C GLU A 220 -7.83 15.32 -8.89
N THR A 221 -6.57 14.90 -8.72
CA THR A 221 -6.05 13.72 -9.43
C THR A 221 -6.70 12.43 -8.93
N LYS A 222 -7.15 12.41 -7.67
CA LYS A 222 -7.62 11.23 -6.92
C LYS A 222 -6.57 10.10 -6.91
N SER A 223 -5.31 10.45 -7.12
CA SER A 223 -4.21 9.49 -7.10
C SER A 223 -3.69 9.36 -5.68
N MET A 224 -3.19 8.17 -5.31
CA MET A 224 -2.54 7.99 -4.02
C MET A 224 -1.04 8.27 -4.11
N SER A 225 -0.46 8.61 -2.97
CA SER A 225 0.98 8.68 -2.80
C SER A 225 1.64 7.31 -3.06
N HIS A 226 2.76 7.29 -3.79
CA HIS A 226 3.53 6.09 -4.11
C HIS A 226 4.96 6.16 -3.56
N THR A 227 5.40 5.12 -2.87
CA THR A 227 6.77 5.04 -2.33
C THR A 227 7.67 4.31 -3.32
N GLY A 228 8.53 5.06 -4.01
CA GLY A 228 9.56 4.51 -4.88
C GLY A 228 10.86 4.20 -4.13
N GLN A 229 11.89 3.81 -4.88
CA GLN A 229 13.20 3.45 -4.30
C GLN A 229 13.96 4.64 -3.68
N VAL A 230 13.74 5.86 -4.19
CA VAL A 230 14.50 7.06 -3.82
C VAL A 230 13.71 8.00 -2.90
N ALA A 231 12.39 8.10 -3.09
CA ALA A 231 11.52 8.98 -2.34
C ALA A 231 10.07 8.49 -2.41
N THR A 232 9.24 9.01 -1.49
CA THR A 232 7.79 8.90 -1.58
C THR A 232 7.23 10.08 -2.36
N TYR A 233 6.50 9.81 -3.43
CA TYR A 233 5.89 10.79 -4.32
C TYR A 233 4.41 10.93 -4.00
N THR A 234 3.93 12.14 -3.75
CA THR A 234 2.51 12.40 -3.47
C THR A 234 1.63 12.19 -4.70
N GLY A 235 0.30 12.10 -4.52
CA GLY A 235 -0.65 11.88 -5.62
C GLY A 235 -0.90 13.12 -6.49
N ASP A 236 -0.34 14.27 -6.14
CA ASP A 236 -0.43 15.51 -6.92
C ASP A 236 0.56 15.53 -8.10
N GLY A 237 0.47 16.59 -8.90
CA GLY A 237 1.38 16.85 -10.01
C GLY A 237 0.66 17.11 -11.31
N PHE A 238 1.32 16.76 -12.41
CA PHE A 238 0.84 16.99 -13.77
C PHE A 238 0.47 15.66 -14.37
N TYR A 239 -0.71 15.54 -14.98
CA TYR A 239 -1.14 14.26 -15.52
C TYR A 239 -1.90 14.40 -16.84
N THR A 240 -1.83 13.35 -17.64
CA THR A 240 -2.62 13.24 -18.86
C THR A 240 -3.17 11.83 -18.96
N ASP A 241 -4.44 11.77 -19.35
CA ASP A 241 -5.09 10.53 -19.71
C ASP A 241 -4.81 10.24 -21.18
N LEU A 242 -4.48 8.98 -21.49
CA LEU A 242 -4.34 8.55 -22.87
C LEU A 242 -5.72 8.38 -23.53
N PHE A 243 -5.74 8.22 -24.84
CA PHE A 243 -6.97 8.05 -25.60
C PHE A 243 -7.27 6.58 -25.85
N ARG A 244 -8.55 6.25 -26.07
CA ARG A 244 -8.94 4.93 -26.59
C ARG A 244 -8.55 4.70 -28.05
N ASP A 245 -8.28 5.79 -28.76
CA ASP A 245 -7.78 5.73 -30.12
C ASP A 245 -6.25 5.66 -30.11
N ARG A 246 -5.72 4.71 -30.87
CA ARG A 246 -4.27 4.49 -30.99
C ARG A 246 -3.56 5.69 -31.59
N ASN A 247 -4.09 6.27 -32.67
CA ASN A 247 -3.43 7.36 -33.39
C ASN A 247 -3.42 8.63 -32.54
N ARG A 248 -4.53 8.97 -31.88
CA ARG A 248 -4.60 10.09 -30.93
C ARG A 248 -3.64 9.91 -29.76
N THR A 249 -3.45 8.68 -29.29
CA THR A 249 -2.47 8.39 -28.22
C THR A 249 -1.04 8.62 -28.70
N ILE A 250 -0.71 8.22 -29.92
CA ILE A 250 0.59 8.48 -30.54
C ILE A 250 0.81 9.98 -30.70
N GLU A 251 -0.17 10.70 -31.25
CA GLU A 251 -0.14 12.16 -31.42
C GLU A 251 0.06 12.88 -30.08
N LEU A 252 -0.64 12.46 -29.03
CA LEU A 252 -0.48 13.01 -27.68
C LEU A 252 0.94 12.78 -27.14
N ILE A 253 1.47 11.57 -27.22
CA ILE A 253 2.82 11.27 -26.73
C ILE A 253 3.87 12.08 -27.50
N GLN A 254 3.74 12.16 -28.83
CA GLN A 254 4.61 12.96 -29.67
C GLN A 254 4.52 14.45 -29.29
N TYR A 255 3.31 14.98 -29.10
CA TYR A 255 3.11 16.36 -28.66
C TYR A 255 3.77 16.64 -27.30
N LEU A 256 3.66 15.73 -26.32
CA LEU A 256 4.31 15.88 -25.01
C LEU A 256 5.84 15.86 -25.12
N LYS A 257 6.38 15.02 -25.99
CA LYS A 257 7.83 14.94 -26.26
C LYS A 257 8.34 16.23 -26.92
N GLU A 258 7.67 16.71 -27.96
CA GLU A 258 8.05 17.92 -28.70
C GLU A 258 8.00 19.19 -27.84
N ASN A 259 7.10 19.24 -26.84
CA ASN A 259 6.97 20.36 -25.91
C ASN A 259 7.78 20.19 -24.61
N GLU A 260 8.68 19.19 -24.56
CA GLU A 260 9.55 18.90 -23.43
C GLU A 260 8.77 18.73 -22.12
N TRP A 261 7.76 17.84 -22.10
CA TRP A 261 7.00 17.56 -20.87
C TRP A 261 7.90 17.05 -19.74
N ILE A 262 8.85 16.17 -20.08
CA ILE A 262 9.89 15.67 -19.18
C ILE A 262 11.10 16.60 -19.25
N ARG A 263 11.33 17.37 -18.18
CA ARG A 263 12.46 18.32 -18.05
C ARG A 263 13.45 17.89 -16.96
N ARG A 264 14.57 18.62 -16.82
CA ARG A 264 15.59 18.40 -15.78
C ARG A 264 15.04 18.42 -14.33
N GLY A 265 13.97 19.16 -14.08
CA GLY A 265 13.30 19.23 -12.78
C GLY A 265 12.37 18.05 -12.48
N THR A 266 12.13 17.15 -13.44
CA THR A 266 11.29 15.96 -13.26
C THR A 266 11.96 14.97 -12.31
N ARG A 267 11.19 14.35 -11.43
CA ARG A 267 11.68 13.39 -10.44
C ARG A 267 11.04 12.01 -10.57
N ALA A 268 9.78 11.96 -10.98
CA ALA A 268 9.10 10.72 -11.27
C ALA A 268 8.14 10.91 -12.45
N VAL A 269 8.06 9.89 -13.29
CA VAL A 269 6.99 9.67 -14.27
C VAL A 269 6.39 8.32 -13.94
N ILE A 270 5.08 8.27 -13.77
CA ILE A 270 4.31 7.11 -13.31
C ILE A 270 3.25 6.85 -14.36
N ILE A 271 3.10 5.60 -14.77
CA ILE A 271 2.10 5.17 -15.75
C ILE A 271 1.18 4.20 -15.04
N ASP A 272 -0.07 4.60 -14.85
CA ASP A 272 -1.08 3.82 -14.14
C ASP A 272 -2.13 3.30 -15.10
N MET A 273 -2.44 2.01 -15.01
CA MET A 273 -3.59 1.42 -15.68
C MET A 273 -4.11 0.19 -14.95
N THR A 274 -5.40 -0.09 -15.12
CA THR A 274 -6.01 -1.33 -14.62
C THR A 274 -6.41 -2.22 -15.78
N VAL A 275 -6.04 -3.49 -15.68
CA VAL A 275 -6.33 -4.54 -16.64
C VAL A 275 -7.32 -5.53 -16.02
N TYR A 276 -8.30 -5.97 -16.79
CA TYR A 276 -9.31 -6.94 -16.41
C TYR A 276 -9.29 -8.12 -17.39
N ASN A 277 -9.20 -9.34 -16.86
CA ASN A 277 -9.25 -10.55 -17.67
C ASN A 277 -10.68 -11.11 -17.71
N THR A 278 -11.30 -11.16 -18.88
CA THR A 278 -12.72 -11.57 -19.02
C THR A 278 -12.94 -13.07 -18.80
N ASN A 279 -11.92 -13.89 -18.99
CA ASN A 279 -12.02 -15.36 -18.87
C ASN A 279 -11.92 -15.84 -17.42
N THR A 280 -11.16 -15.12 -16.59
CA THR A 280 -10.90 -15.50 -15.19
C THR A 280 -11.58 -14.58 -14.17
N ASP A 281 -12.24 -13.50 -14.62
CA ASP A 281 -12.88 -12.49 -13.75
C ASP A 281 -11.89 -11.89 -12.73
N LEU A 282 -10.68 -11.60 -13.20
CA LEU A 282 -9.58 -11.08 -12.38
C LEU A 282 -9.16 -9.68 -12.82
N TYR A 283 -8.81 -8.85 -11.84
CA TYR A 283 -8.29 -7.50 -12.04
C TYR A 283 -6.81 -7.45 -11.67
N ALA A 284 -6.02 -6.72 -12.44
CA ALA A 284 -4.62 -6.45 -12.18
C ALA A 284 -4.34 -4.94 -12.38
N GLY A 285 -3.83 -4.28 -11.35
CA GLY A 285 -3.33 -2.91 -11.44
C GLY A 285 -1.86 -2.88 -11.83
N MET A 286 -1.48 -1.96 -12.72
CA MET A 286 -0.10 -1.63 -13.07
C MET A 286 0.18 -0.18 -12.67
N LEU A 287 1.28 0.04 -11.94
CA LEU A 287 1.75 1.35 -11.48
C LEU A 287 3.27 1.47 -11.64
#